data_AF-S0EW68-F1
#
_entry.id   AF-S0EW68-F1
#
_cell.length_a   1.000
_cell.length_b   1.000
_cell.length_c   1.000
_cell.angle_alpha   90.00
_cell.angle_beta   90.00
_cell.angle_gamma   90.00
#
_symmetry.space_group_name_H-M   'P 1'
#
loop_
_entity.id
_entity.type
_entity.pdbx_description
1 polymer ?
#
loop_
_entity_poly.entity_id
_entity_poly.type
_entity_poly.pdbx_seq_one_letter_code
_entity_poly.pdbx_strand_id
1 'polypeptide(L)'
;MSWKEDGSASKLERFRALVQKQFGQNLEKATPANVREFMLLCQQSLLGATSPERLELNESKTTYEEILKDFFVRVLERPTEEALITLWLMAFELSFYQIEQHTSERLQALFGDVEESF
;
A
#
# COMPACT_ATOMS: atom_id res chain seq x y z
N MET A 1 -10.07 -2.11 -14.83
CA MET A 1 -11.46 -1.73 -14.49
C MET A 1 -11.60 -0.24 -14.74
N SER A 2 -12.38 0.16 -15.74
CA SER A 2 -12.68 1.56 -16.01
C SER A 2 -13.64 2.06 -14.93
N TRP A 3 -13.23 3.08 -14.18
CA TRP A 3 -14.06 3.77 -13.21
C TRP A 3 -15.09 4.61 -13.96
N LYS A 4 -16.15 3.98 -14.49
CA LYS A 4 -17.30 4.74 -14.97
C LYS A 4 -18.06 5.30 -13.77
N GLU A 5 -18.35 6.58 -13.85
CA GLU A 5 -19.22 7.31 -12.93
C GLU A 5 -20.62 6.73 -13.03
N ASP A 6 -20.95 5.86 -12.07
CA ASP A 6 -22.34 5.52 -11.73
C ASP A 6 -22.73 6.37 -10.52
N GLY A 7 -23.85 7.08 -10.63
CA GLY A 7 -24.16 8.29 -9.89
C GLY A 7 -24.68 8.10 -8.45
N SER A 8 -24.06 7.30 -7.59
CA SER A 8 -24.46 7.32 -6.15
C SER A 8 -23.40 7.02 -5.08
N ALA A 9 -22.16 6.65 -5.42
CA ALA A 9 -21.12 6.43 -4.41
C ALA A 9 -19.81 7.14 -4.76
N SER A 10 -19.31 7.95 -3.81
CA SER A 10 -17.98 8.57 -3.85
C SER A 10 -16.87 7.53 -4.07
N LYS A 11 -15.70 7.94 -4.56
CA LYS A 11 -14.54 7.05 -4.71
C LYS A 11 -14.13 6.51 -3.34
N LEU A 12 -14.25 7.35 -2.30
CA LEU A 12 -13.98 6.96 -0.92
C LEU A 12 -14.94 5.88 -0.39
N GLU A 13 -16.24 5.95 -0.68
CA GLU A 13 -17.21 4.92 -0.27
C GLU A 13 -16.94 3.57 -0.95
N ARG A 14 -16.61 3.60 -2.24
CA ARG A 14 -16.21 2.38 -2.98
C ARG A 14 -14.94 1.78 -2.39
N PHE A 15 -13.95 2.63 -2.09
CA PHE A 15 -12.71 2.19 -1.43
C PHE A 15 -12.99 1.55 -0.07
N ARG A 16 -13.80 2.20 0.77
CA ARG A 16 -14.21 1.67 2.08
C ARG A 16 -14.89 0.31 1.96
N ALA A 17 -15.84 0.16 1.04
CA ALA A 17 -16.53 -1.10 0.81
C ALA A 17 -15.56 -2.21 0.39
N LEU A 18 -14.57 -1.87 -0.44
CA LEU A 18 -13.55 -2.80 -0.90
C LEU A 18 -12.60 -3.24 0.24
N VAL A 19 -12.15 -2.31 1.09
CA VAL A 19 -11.39 -2.61 2.31
C VAL A 19 -12.19 -3.53 3.24
N GLN A 20 -13.45 -3.19 3.51
CA GLN A 20 -14.32 -3.97 4.40
C GLN A 20 -14.60 -5.37 3.84
N LYS A 21 -14.77 -5.49 2.53
CA LYS A 21 -14.97 -6.78 1.86
C LYS A 21 -13.73 -7.68 2.00
N GLN A 22 -12.54 -7.12 1.84
CA GLN A 22 -11.29 -7.86 1.91
C GLN A 22 -10.92 -8.24 3.34
N PHE A 23 -10.95 -7.26 4.24
CA PHE A 23 -10.33 -7.37 5.57
C PHE A 23 -11.34 -7.48 6.71
N GLY A 24 -12.63 -7.30 6.45
CA GLY A 24 -13.67 -7.24 7.47
C GLY A 24 -13.91 -5.82 7.99
N GLN A 25 -14.96 -5.65 8.81
CA GLN A 25 -15.39 -4.31 9.26
C GLN A 25 -14.34 -3.61 10.11
N ASN A 26 -13.57 -4.38 10.87
CA ASN A 26 -12.54 -3.90 11.80
C ASN A 26 -11.14 -4.40 11.40
N LEU A 27 -10.95 -4.75 10.12
CA LEU A 27 -9.70 -5.30 9.59
C LEU A 27 -9.28 -6.62 10.25
N GLU A 28 -10.22 -7.35 10.85
CA GLU A 28 -9.95 -8.58 11.61
C GLU A 28 -9.35 -9.72 10.78
N LYS A 29 -9.46 -9.64 9.44
CA LYS A 29 -8.86 -10.59 8.50
C LYS A 29 -7.56 -10.08 7.89
N ALA A 30 -7.08 -8.89 8.26
CA ALA A 30 -5.86 -8.34 7.70
C ALA A 30 -4.64 -9.13 8.18
N THR A 31 -3.91 -9.70 7.23
CA THR A 31 -2.64 -10.39 7.45
C THR A 31 -1.58 -9.75 6.55
N PRO A 32 -0.30 -9.80 6.91
CA PRO A 32 0.73 -9.22 6.05
C PRO A 32 0.71 -9.75 4.61
N ALA A 33 0.39 -11.03 4.43
CA ALA A 33 0.28 -11.64 3.11
C ALA A 33 -0.87 -11.05 2.27
N ASN A 34 -2.09 -10.99 2.81
CA ASN A 34 -3.23 -10.50 2.03
C ASN A 34 -3.24 -8.96 1.89
N VAL A 35 -2.54 -8.24 2.78
CA VAL A 35 -2.28 -6.81 2.63
C VAL A 35 -1.38 -6.56 1.42
N ARG A 36 -0.29 -7.31 1.24
CA ARG A 36 0.55 -7.18 0.03
C ARG A 36 -0.24 -7.41 -1.26
N GLU A 37 -1.04 -8.48 -1.30
CA GLU A 37 -1.88 -8.80 -2.47
C GLU A 37 -2.87 -7.67 -2.77
N PHE A 38 -3.50 -7.12 -1.74
CA PHE A 38 -4.41 -5.99 -1.86
C PHE A 38 -3.71 -4.73 -2.39
N MET A 39 -2.53 -4.41 -1.88
CA MET A 39 -1.74 -3.25 -2.33
C MET A 39 -1.39 -3.36 -3.81
N LEU A 40 -1.01 -4.55 -4.29
CA LEU A 40 -0.74 -4.80 -5.71
C LEU A 40 -1.97 -4.55 -6.58
N LEU A 41 -3.16 -4.99 -6.14
CA LEU A 41 -4.42 -4.75 -6.85
C LEU A 41 -4.81 -3.26 -6.86
N CYS A 42 -4.57 -2.55 -5.75
CA CYS A 42 -4.78 -1.11 -5.67
C CYS A 42 -3.84 -0.34 -6.61
N GLN A 43 -2.55 -0.71 -6.67
CA GLN A 43 -1.61 -0.08 -7.59
C GLN A 43 -2.01 -0.29 -9.05
N GLN A 44 -2.40 -1.51 -9.45
CA GLN A 44 -2.85 -1.79 -10.81
C GLN A 44 -4.12 -1.02 -11.22
N SER A 45 -5.03 -0.77 -10.27
CA SER A 45 -6.28 -0.06 -10.52
C SER A 45 -6.16 1.47 -10.46
N LEU A 46 -5.23 2.00 -9.64
CA LEU A 46 -4.93 3.43 -9.52
C LEU A 46 -3.99 3.94 -10.61
N LEU A 47 -2.99 3.14 -11.01
CA LEU A 47 -2.07 3.47 -12.11
C LEU A 47 -2.71 3.24 -13.49
N GLY A 48 -3.91 2.64 -13.51
CA GLY A 48 -4.74 2.47 -14.70
C GLY A 48 -3.96 1.90 -15.89
N ALA A 49 -3.69 0.59 -15.89
CA ALA A 49 -3.04 -0.11 -17.01
C ALA A 49 -1.99 0.78 -17.70
N THR A 50 -0.86 1.01 -17.03
CA THR A 50 0.31 1.59 -17.69
C THR A 50 0.47 0.87 -19.03
N SER A 51 0.21 1.59 -20.11
CA SER A 51 0.60 1.18 -21.45
C SER A 51 2.04 0.66 -21.35
N PRO A 52 2.45 -0.39 -22.09
CA PRO A 52 3.84 -0.84 -22.13
C PRO A 52 4.74 0.18 -22.85
N GLU A 53 4.52 1.47 -22.62
CA GLU A 53 5.49 2.51 -22.92
C GLU A 53 6.57 2.40 -21.86
N ARG A 54 7.73 1.95 -22.34
CA ARG A 54 9.08 2.16 -21.80
C ARG A 54 9.06 3.03 -20.53
N LEU A 55 9.19 2.40 -19.37
CA LEU A 55 9.48 3.07 -18.11
C LEU A 55 10.79 3.84 -18.26
N GLU A 56 10.71 5.11 -18.65
CA GLU A 56 11.81 6.03 -18.57
C GLU A 56 11.91 6.45 -17.09
N LEU A 57 12.72 5.71 -16.33
CA LEU A 57 13.13 6.08 -14.98
C LEU A 57 14.04 7.31 -15.06
N ASN A 58 13.46 8.47 -15.36
CA ASN A 58 14.11 9.77 -15.19
C ASN A 58 13.84 10.24 -13.74
N GLU A 59 14.31 9.43 -12.78
CA GLU A 59 14.24 9.76 -11.36
C GLU A 59 15.34 10.78 -11.05
N SER A 60 15.00 12.06 -11.19
CA SER A 60 15.85 13.17 -10.74
C SER A 60 16.05 13.22 -9.22
N LYS A 61 15.32 12.39 -8.47
CA LYS A 61 15.39 12.25 -7.02
C LYS A 61 16.09 10.94 -6.70
N THR A 62 17.28 11.02 -6.11
CA THR A 62 18.16 9.84 -5.93
C THR A 62 18.13 9.31 -4.51
N THR A 63 17.56 10.06 -3.57
CA THR A 63 17.43 9.65 -2.18
C THR A 63 16.00 9.29 -1.81
N TYR A 64 15.85 8.30 -0.94
CA TYR A 64 14.55 7.91 -0.37
C TYR A 64 13.83 9.10 0.28
N GLU A 65 14.59 9.99 0.97
CA GLU A 65 14.05 11.20 1.57
C GLU A 65 13.45 12.16 0.54
N GLU A 66 14.14 12.39 -0.58
CA GLU A 66 13.63 13.25 -1.66
C GLU A 66 12.38 12.66 -2.31
N ILE A 67 12.34 11.34 -2.50
CA ILE A 67 11.18 10.61 -3.03
C ILE A 67 10.00 10.76 -2.07
N LEU A 68 10.19 10.59 -0.76
CA LEU A 68 9.13 10.81 0.23
C LEU A 68 8.63 12.25 0.24
N LYS A 69 9.53 13.24 0.22
CA LYS A 69 9.14 14.65 0.15
C LYS A 69 8.33 14.95 -1.11
N ASP A 70 8.73 14.39 -2.25
CA ASP A 70 7.99 14.50 -3.51
C ASP A 70 6.58 13.95 -3.39
N PHE A 71 6.48 12.74 -2.83
CA PHE A 71 5.21 12.07 -2.61
C PHE A 71 4.26 12.94 -1.78
N PHE A 72 4.71 13.47 -0.66
CA PHE A 72 3.86 14.31 0.19
C PHE A 72 3.41 15.60 -0.50
N VAL A 73 4.30 16.26 -1.25
CA VAL A 73 3.93 17.45 -2.03
C VAL A 73 2.86 17.09 -3.06
N ARG A 74 3.09 16.03 -3.86
CA ARG A 74 2.14 15.60 -4.90
C ARG A 74 0.81 15.13 -4.34
N VAL A 75 0.77 14.55 -3.15
CA VAL A 75 -0.46 14.11 -2.51
C VAL A 75 -1.36 15.30 -2.16
N LEU A 76 -0.79 16.42 -1.73
CA LEU A 76 -1.56 17.64 -1.41
C LEU A 76 -2.19 18.29 -2.64
N GLU A 77 -1.68 18.01 -3.83
CA GLU A 77 -2.21 18.52 -5.10
C GLU A 77 -3.37 17.67 -5.65
N ARG A 78 -3.65 16.51 -5.04
CA ARG A 78 -4.72 15.60 -5.50
C ARG A 78 -6.09 15.99 -4.95
N PRO A 79 -7.19 15.56 -5.62
CA PRO A 79 -8.53 15.64 -5.04
C PRO A 79 -8.58 14.98 -3.66
N THR A 80 -9.36 15.55 -2.74
CA THR A 80 -9.40 15.15 -1.31
C THR A 80 -9.58 13.63 -1.12
N GLU A 81 -10.48 13.00 -1.87
CA GLU A 81 -10.72 11.56 -1.76
C GLU A 81 -9.51 10.74 -2.21
N GLU A 82 -8.82 11.18 -3.26
CA GLU A 82 -7.62 10.50 -3.77
C GLU A 82 -6.45 10.66 -2.81
N ALA A 83 -6.23 11.88 -2.29
CA ALA A 83 -5.21 12.15 -1.29
C ALA A 83 -5.43 11.28 -0.04
N LEU A 84 -6.67 11.20 0.47
CA LEU A 84 -7.01 10.38 1.62
C LEU A 84 -6.77 8.89 1.38
N ILE A 85 -7.19 8.36 0.23
CA ILE A 85 -6.97 6.95 -0.14
C ILE A 85 -5.47 6.66 -0.26
N THR A 86 -4.71 7.54 -0.92
CA THR A 86 -3.26 7.38 -1.09
C THR A 86 -2.53 7.38 0.26
N LEU A 87 -2.86 8.30 1.15
CA LEU A 87 -2.28 8.35 2.50
C LEU A 87 -2.67 7.13 3.33
N TRP A 88 -3.93 6.68 3.25
CA TRP A 88 -4.39 5.50 3.96
C TRP A 88 -3.63 4.25 3.51
N LEU A 89 -3.48 4.05 2.19
CA LEU A 89 -2.74 2.91 1.62
C LEU A 89 -1.28 2.90 2.08
N MET A 90 -0.61 4.05 2.02
CA MET A 90 0.78 4.16 2.49
C MET A 90 0.91 3.84 3.98
N ALA A 91 0.05 4.40 4.82
CA ALA A 91 0.08 4.14 6.26
C ALA A 91 -0.20 2.66 6.57
N PHE A 92 -1.12 2.05 5.84
CA PHE A 92 -1.49 0.65 6.01
C PHE A 92 -0.34 -0.30 5.61
N GLU A 93 0.29 -0.07 4.47
CA GLU A 93 1.46 -0.83 4.01
C GLU A 93 2.64 -0.72 4.99
N LEU A 94 2.99 0.49 5.42
CA LEU A 94 4.08 0.71 6.38
C LEU A 94 3.82 0.01 7.72
N SER A 95 2.58 0.04 8.21
CA SER A 95 2.21 -0.60 9.47
C SER A 95 2.39 -2.12 9.40
N PHE A 96 1.96 -2.76 8.31
CA PHE A 96 2.10 -4.21 8.15
C PHE A 96 3.54 -4.63 7.84
N TYR A 97 4.30 -3.82 7.12
CA TYR A 97 5.74 -4.03 6.96
C TYR A 97 6.46 -4.04 8.32
N GLN A 98 6.15 -3.08 9.21
CA GLN A 98 6.73 -3.04 10.55
C GLN A 98 6.33 -4.24 11.42
N ILE A 99 5.07 -4.70 11.34
CA ILE A 99 4.61 -5.90 12.04
C ILE A 99 5.42 -7.13 11.58
N GLU A 100 5.68 -7.27 10.28
CA GLU A 100 6.50 -8.36 9.76
C GLU A 100 7.95 -8.29 10.21
N GLN A 101 8.58 -7.10 10.17
CA GLN A 101 9.94 -6.92 10.65
C GLN A 101 10.08 -7.35 12.11
N HIS A 102 9.17 -6.86 12.98
CA HIS A 102 9.18 -7.22 14.40
C HIS A 102 8.91 -8.72 14.62
N THR A 103 8.07 -9.35 13.79
CA THR A 103 7.85 -10.79 13.84
C THR A 103 9.10 -11.56 13.42
N SER A 104 9.76 -11.12 12.36
CA SER A 104 11.01 -11.70 11.86
C SER A 104 12.14 -11.62 12.89
N GLU A 105 12.33 -10.46 13.52
CA GLU A 105 13.31 -10.27 14.60
C GLU A 105 13.06 -11.23 15.78
N ARG A 106 11.80 -11.39 16.18
CA ARG A 106 11.42 -12.31 17.26
C ARG A 106 11.67 -13.77 16.89
N LEU A 107 11.39 -14.17 15.67
CA LEU A 107 11.67 -15.54 15.19
C LEU A 107 13.18 -15.78 15.12
N GLN A 108 13.95 -14.82 14.60
CA GLN A 108 15.40 -14.90 14.55
C GLN A 108 16.00 -15.04 15.97
N ALA A 109 15.50 -14.31 16.96
CA ALA A 109 15.93 -14.47 18.34
C ALA A 109 15.58 -15.84 18.95
N LEU A 110 14.52 -16.52 18.46
CA LEU A 110 14.11 -17.84 18.96
C LEU A 110 14.83 -18.99 18.27
N PHE A 111 15.21 -18.83 16.99
CA PHE A 111 15.80 -19.89 16.18
C PHE A 111 17.30 -19.69 15.88
N GLY A 112 17.83 -18.48 16.06
CA GLY A 112 19.25 -18.17 15.86
C GLY A 112 20.17 -18.91 16.82
N ASP A 113 19.73 -19.15 18.06
CA ASP A 113 20.47 -19.94 19.05
C ASP A 113 20.53 -21.44 18.71
N VAL A 114 19.64 -21.93 17.84
CA VAL A 114 19.56 -23.35 17.46
C VAL A 114 20.59 -23.72 16.39
N GLU A 115 21.03 -22.76 15.56
CA GLU A 115 22.00 -23.00 14.48
C GLU A 115 23.47 -22.96 14.94
N GLU A 116 23.79 -22.35 16.09
CA GLU A 116 25.16 -22.38 16.67
C GLU A 116 25.50 -23.67 17.44
N SER A 117 24.57 -24.63 17.50
CA SER A 117 24.69 -25.86 18.29
C SER A 117 25.05 -27.12 17.47
N PHE A 118 25.45 -26.99 16.20
CA PHE A 118 25.86 -28.11 15.33
C PHE A 118 27.25 -27.93 14.71
#